data_AF-A0AAV3NQL5-F1
#
_entry.id   AF-A0AAV3NQL5-F1
#
_cell.length_a   1.000
_cell.length_b   1.000
_cell.length_c   1.000
_cell.angle_alpha   90.00
_cell.angle_beta   90.00
_cell.angle_gamma   90.00
#
_symmetry.space_group_name_H-M   'P 1'
#
loop_
_entity.id
_entity.type
_entity.pdbx_description
1 polymer ?
#
loop_
_entity_poly.entity_id
_entity_poly.type
_entity_poly.pdbx_seq_one_letter_code
_entity_poly.pdbx_strand_id
1 'polypeptide(L)'
;MTYDHLKFLQEKWLEVLGCGVMEQEILKRNDRVDNVAWAFGLGLERLAMVLFDIPDIRLFWSNDERFTSQFAKGQLGMKFKPFSKYPSCYKDMSFWISDSFTENNFCELVRGIAGDLVEEVCLIDNFTNKKGMTSHCYRITYRSMERSLTNEEINELQWKVVEQVQSEFNVVLR
;
A
#
# COMPACT_ATOMS: atom_id res chain seq x y z
N MET A 1 -5.21 -9.21 26.74
CA MET A 1 -3.82 -8.80 26.47
C MET A 1 -3.48 -9.24 25.06
N THR A 2 -3.36 -8.26 24.17
CA THR A 2 -2.90 -8.43 22.79
C THR A 2 -1.37 -8.32 22.82
N TYR A 3 -0.67 -9.21 22.15
CA TYR A 3 0.78 -9.20 22.04
C TYR A 3 1.16 -9.02 20.57
N ASP A 4 2.02 -8.05 20.30
CA ASP A 4 2.57 -7.80 18.97
C ASP A 4 3.97 -8.42 18.91
N HIS A 5 4.19 -9.30 17.93
CA HIS A 5 5.53 -9.85 17.69
C HIS A 5 6.23 -9.04 16.58
N LEU A 6 7.20 -8.24 17.01
CA LEU A 6 7.99 -7.36 16.16
C LEU A 6 9.27 -8.07 15.70
N LYS A 7 9.61 -7.94 14.42
CA LYS A 7 10.90 -8.38 13.87
C LYS A 7 11.70 -7.16 13.42
N PHE A 8 12.98 -7.12 13.78
CA PHE A 8 13.88 -6.02 13.43
C PHE A 8 14.35 -6.19 11.98
N LEU A 9 13.95 -5.28 11.08
CA LEU A 9 14.33 -5.30 9.66
C LEU A 9 14.66 -3.87 9.20
N GLN A 10 15.83 -3.67 8.60
CA GLN A 10 16.24 -2.36 8.04
C GLN A 10 16.03 -1.18 9.03
N GLU A 11 16.51 -1.35 10.27
CA GLU A 11 16.45 -0.34 11.35
C GLU A 11 15.04 0.05 11.83
N LYS A 12 13.99 -0.68 11.45
CA LYS A 12 12.62 -0.49 11.94
C LYS A 12 12.04 -1.79 12.48
N TRP A 13 11.18 -1.65 13.49
CA TRP A 13 10.35 -2.76 13.97
C TRP A 13 9.17 -2.94 13.03
N LEU A 14 9.07 -4.11 12.42
CA LEU A 14 7.92 -4.48 11.59
C LEU A 14 7.10 -5.53 12.33
N GLU A 15 5.82 -5.24 12.57
CA GLU A 15 4.85 -6.19 13.10
C GLU A 15 4.61 -7.30 12.08
N VAL A 16 4.78 -8.57 12.46
CA VAL A 16 4.62 -9.70 11.52
C VAL A 16 3.31 -10.46 11.78
N LEU A 17 2.85 -10.49 13.02
CA LEU A 17 1.61 -11.12 13.42
C LEU A 17 1.07 -10.45 14.70
N GLY A 18 -0.25 -10.43 14.82
CA GLY A 18 -0.96 -10.12 16.05
C GLY A 18 -1.47 -11.41 16.69
N CYS A 19 -1.34 -11.53 18.01
CA CYS A 19 -1.90 -12.66 18.75
C CYS A 19 -2.49 -12.22 20.09
N GLY A 20 -3.39 -13.04 20.64
CA GLY A 20 -3.99 -12.74 21.93
C GLY A 20 -4.94 -13.82 22.42
N VAL A 21 -5.26 -13.72 23.71
CA VAL A 21 -6.38 -14.46 24.29
C VAL A 21 -7.68 -13.85 23.76
N MET A 22 -8.58 -14.69 23.26
CA MET A 22 -9.88 -14.24 22.75
C MET A 22 -10.74 -13.68 23.89
N GLU A 23 -11.51 -12.66 23.56
CA GLU A 23 -12.44 -12.05 24.52
C GLU A 23 -13.57 -13.02 24.89
N GLN A 24 -13.84 -13.13 26.20
CA GLN A 24 -14.79 -14.10 26.74
C GLN A 24 -16.22 -13.90 26.23
N GLU A 25 -16.63 -12.66 25.94
CA GLU A 25 -17.94 -12.38 25.35
C GLU A 25 -18.10 -12.97 23.94
N ILE A 26 -17.02 -13.05 23.16
CA ILE A 26 -17.04 -13.69 21.84
C ILE A 26 -17.26 -15.20 22.00
N LEU A 27 -16.61 -15.82 22.99
CA LEU A 27 -16.77 -17.25 23.29
C LEU A 27 -18.19 -17.56 23.80
N LYS A 28 -18.72 -16.73 24.71
CA LYS A 28 -20.09 -16.86 25.22
C LYS A 28 -21.15 -16.80 24.13
N ARG A 29 -21.02 -15.87 23.18
CA ARG A 29 -21.94 -15.74 22.03
C ARG A 29 -21.92 -16.96 21.09
N ASN A 30 -20.92 -17.82 21.18
CA ASN A 30 -20.78 -19.04 20.38
C ASN A 30 -20.93 -20.31 21.23
N ASP A 31 -21.60 -20.24 22.38
CA ASP A 31 -21.84 -21.35 23.31
C ASP A 31 -20.55 -22.02 23.84
N ARG A 32 -19.46 -21.24 23.97
CA ARG A 32 -18.14 -21.68 24.47
C ARG A 32 -17.80 -21.05 25.83
N VAL A 33 -18.79 -21.01 26.73
CA VAL A 33 -18.75 -20.22 27.99
C VAL A 33 -17.60 -20.64 28.93
N ASP A 34 -17.23 -21.92 28.95
CA ASP A 34 -16.19 -22.46 29.84
C ASP A 34 -14.82 -22.60 29.16
N ASN A 35 -14.66 -22.03 27.97
CA ASN A 35 -13.43 -22.17 27.19
C ASN A 35 -12.51 -20.95 27.36
N VAL A 36 -11.21 -21.22 27.27
CA VAL A 36 -10.19 -20.19 26.98
C VAL A 36 -9.64 -20.50 25.60
N ALA A 37 -9.58 -19.48 24.75
CA ALA A 37 -9.08 -19.61 23.39
C ALA A 37 -8.03 -18.53 23.10
N TRP A 38 -7.12 -18.85 22.18
CA TRP A 38 -6.16 -17.92 21.63
C TRP A 38 -6.43 -17.79 20.13
N ALA A 39 -6.23 -16.59 19.62
CA ALA A 39 -6.24 -16.31 18.20
C ALA A 39 -4.92 -15.65 17.81
N PHE A 40 -4.45 -15.99 16.62
CA PHE A 40 -3.35 -15.28 15.97
C PHE A 40 -3.69 -15.09 14.49
N GLY A 41 -3.28 -13.95 13.95
CA GLY A 41 -3.39 -13.62 12.53
C GLY A 41 -2.01 -13.29 12.00
N LEU A 42 -1.62 -13.93 10.89
CA LEU A 42 -0.36 -13.62 10.22
C LEU A 42 -0.61 -12.98 8.86
N GLY A 43 0.16 -11.94 8.53
CA GLY A 43 0.21 -11.40 7.18
C GLY A 43 1.18 -12.23 6.34
N LEU A 44 0.65 -13.07 5.44
CA LEU A 44 1.48 -13.97 4.62
C LEU A 44 2.45 -13.20 3.73
N GLU A 45 1.98 -12.12 3.11
CA GLU A 45 2.76 -11.24 2.24
C GLU A 45 3.87 -10.57 3.02
N ARG A 46 3.55 -10.04 4.21
CA ARG A 46 4.53 -9.38 5.08
C ARG A 46 5.59 -10.38 5.54
N LEU A 47 5.19 -11.57 5.96
CA LEU A 47 6.13 -12.63 6.34
C LEU A 47 7.02 -13.04 5.16
N ALA A 48 6.45 -13.21 3.97
CA ALA A 48 7.18 -13.57 2.76
C ALA A 48 8.17 -12.46 2.34
N MET A 49 7.76 -11.19 2.37
CA MET A 49 8.65 -10.05 2.09
C MET A 49 9.86 -10.04 3.03
N VAL A 50 9.65 -10.30 4.31
CA VAL A 50 10.73 -10.39 5.29
C VAL A 50 11.60 -11.64 5.12
N LEU A 51 10.98 -12.79 4.86
CA LEU A 51 11.70 -14.06 4.76
C LEU A 51 12.59 -14.09 3.50
N PHE A 52 12.04 -13.64 2.38
CA PHE A 52 12.65 -13.73 1.07
C PHE A 52 13.26 -12.40 0.59
N ASP A 53 13.27 -11.33 1.38
CA ASP A 53 13.75 -9.98 0.99
C ASP A 53 13.06 -9.44 -0.27
N ILE A 54 11.74 -9.66 -0.40
CA ILE A 54 10.95 -9.16 -1.52
C ILE A 54 10.67 -7.66 -1.27
N PRO A 55 11.09 -6.76 -2.16
CA PRO A 55 11.08 -5.31 -1.91
C PRO A 55 9.71 -4.65 -2.12
N ASP A 56 8.77 -5.33 -2.77
CA ASP A 56 7.49 -4.77 -3.17
C ASP A 56 6.40 -5.86 -3.19
N ILE A 57 5.26 -5.58 -2.56
CA ILE A 57 4.13 -6.51 -2.46
C ILE A 57 3.48 -6.78 -3.83
N ARG A 58 3.56 -5.84 -4.78
CA ARG A 58 3.01 -5.99 -6.13
C ARG A 58 3.65 -7.15 -6.90
N LEU A 59 4.86 -7.57 -6.52
CA LEU A 59 5.53 -8.73 -7.11
C LEU A 59 4.74 -10.03 -6.91
N PHE A 60 3.96 -10.17 -5.83
CA PHE A 60 3.11 -11.35 -5.63
C PHE A 60 1.98 -11.48 -6.65
N TRP A 61 1.62 -10.38 -7.31
CA TRP A 61 0.56 -10.32 -8.33
C TRP A 61 1.10 -10.22 -9.76
N SER A 62 2.42 -10.20 -9.94
CA SER A 62 3.05 -10.14 -11.25
C SER A 62 3.13 -11.53 -11.90
N ASN A 63 2.94 -11.58 -13.21
CA ASN A 63 3.12 -12.80 -14.02
C ASN A 63 4.56 -12.95 -14.53
N ASP A 64 5.51 -12.16 -14.03
CA ASP A 64 6.90 -12.17 -14.48
C ASP A 64 7.61 -13.48 -14.06
N GLU A 65 8.02 -14.28 -15.05
CA GLU A 65 8.78 -15.51 -14.85
C GLU A 65 10.09 -15.27 -14.09
N ARG A 66 10.70 -14.09 -14.20
CA ARG A 66 11.93 -13.72 -13.45
C ARG A 66 11.69 -13.66 -11.95
N PHE A 67 10.45 -13.45 -11.50
CA PHE A 67 10.06 -13.54 -10.10
C PHE A 67 9.69 -14.97 -9.73
N THR A 68 8.74 -15.59 -10.45
CA THR A 68 8.18 -16.90 -10.07
C THR A 68 9.20 -18.04 -10.13
N SER A 69 10.14 -18.00 -11.09
CA SER A 69 11.19 -19.01 -11.23
C SER A 69 12.21 -19.04 -10.07
N GLN A 70 12.27 -18.00 -9.24
CA GLN A 70 13.19 -17.94 -8.10
C GLN A 70 12.72 -18.76 -6.90
N PHE A 71 11.45 -19.19 -6.89
CA PHE A 71 10.84 -19.89 -5.77
C PHE A 71 10.49 -21.33 -6.16
N ALA A 72 11.06 -22.30 -5.44
CA ALA A 72 10.75 -23.71 -5.62
C ALA A 72 10.19 -24.32 -4.33
N LYS A 73 9.33 -25.33 -4.49
CA LYS A 73 8.68 -26.02 -3.37
C LYS A 73 9.72 -26.58 -2.40
N GLY A 74 9.56 -26.27 -1.12
CA GLY A 74 10.39 -26.82 -0.04
C GLY A 74 11.74 -26.12 0.16
N GLN A 75 12.06 -25.05 -0.58
CA GLN A 75 13.26 -24.27 -0.36
C GLN A 75 13.00 -23.12 0.61
N LEU A 76 13.44 -23.29 1.86
CA LEU A 76 13.46 -22.24 2.88
C LEU A 76 14.84 -21.56 2.89
N GLY A 77 14.87 -20.24 3.13
CA GLY A 77 16.12 -19.47 3.23
C GLY A 77 16.66 -18.89 1.92
N MET A 78 15.94 -19.05 0.81
CA MET A 78 16.24 -18.34 -0.43
C MET A 78 16.01 -16.84 -0.23
N LYS A 79 16.88 -16.01 -0.81
CA LYS A 79 16.65 -14.56 -0.92
C LYS A 79 16.34 -14.24 -2.37
N PHE A 80 15.28 -13.47 -2.56
CA PHE A 80 14.92 -12.90 -3.85
C PHE A 80 16.09 -12.08 -4.37
N LYS A 81 16.46 -12.34 -5.63
CA LYS A 81 17.44 -11.55 -6.37
C LYS A 81 16.68 -10.51 -7.19
N PRO A 82 16.81 -9.21 -6.87
CA PRO A 82 16.20 -8.17 -7.66
C PRO A 82 16.68 -8.21 -9.11
N PHE A 83 15.76 -8.10 -10.05
CA PHE A 83 16.07 -7.82 -11.45
C PHE A 83 15.98 -6.32 -11.73
N SER A 84 16.53 -5.90 -12.87
CA SER A 84 16.56 -4.49 -13.27
C SER A 84 15.15 -3.88 -13.20
N LYS A 85 15.01 -2.83 -12.41
CA LYS A 85 13.75 -2.09 -12.31
C LYS A 85 13.61 -1.16 -13.51
N TYR A 86 12.39 -1.05 -14.02
CA TYR A 86 12.05 -0.02 -14.98
C TYR A 86 12.07 1.37 -14.29
N PRO A 87 12.46 2.44 -15.01
CA PRO A 87 12.47 3.78 -14.42
C PRO A 87 11.06 4.19 -13.99
N SER A 88 10.97 4.82 -12.82
CA SER A 88 9.73 5.44 -12.35
C SER A 88 9.54 6.82 -12.98
N CYS A 89 8.30 7.19 -13.24
CA CYS A 89 7.87 8.55 -13.54
C CYS A 89 7.03 9.06 -12.36
N TYR A 90 7.09 10.34 -12.03
CA TYR A 90 6.23 10.90 -10.99
C TYR A 90 5.45 12.10 -11.51
N LYS A 91 4.26 12.32 -10.95
CA LYS A 91 3.43 13.49 -11.18
C LYS A 91 2.96 14.04 -9.85
N ASP A 92 3.10 15.34 -9.68
CA ASP A 92 2.65 16.05 -8.50
C ASP A 92 1.30 16.69 -8.81
N MET A 93 0.38 16.65 -7.85
CA MET A 93 -0.90 17.34 -7.95
C MET A 93 -1.22 18.04 -6.64
N SER A 94 -1.63 19.30 -6.74
CA SER A 94 -2.04 20.12 -5.61
C SER A 94 -3.51 20.47 -5.72
N PHE A 95 -4.23 20.36 -4.61
CA PHE A 95 -5.63 20.77 -4.53
C PHE A 95 -5.99 21.25 -3.13
N TRP A 96 -7.06 22.03 -3.04
CA TRP A 96 -7.65 22.43 -1.76
C TRP A 96 -8.54 21.33 -1.23
N ILE A 97 -8.35 20.94 0.03
CA ILE A 97 -9.15 19.91 0.67
C ILE A 97 -10.34 20.52 1.41
N SER A 98 -11.40 19.73 1.56
CA SER A 98 -12.57 20.02 2.39
C SER A 98 -12.62 19.06 3.58
N ASP A 99 -13.51 19.31 4.54
CA ASP A 99 -13.70 18.43 5.71
C ASP A 99 -14.18 17.01 5.35
N SER A 100 -14.69 16.80 4.13
CA SER A 100 -15.10 15.49 3.63
C SER A 100 -13.96 14.70 2.98
N PHE A 101 -12.78 15.30 2.79
CA PHE A 101 -11.63 14.64 2.19
C PHE A 101 -11.03 13.62 3.16
N THR A 102 -10.74 12.42 2.65
CA THR A 102 -9.95 11.41 3.35
C THR A 102 -8.88 10.90 2.42
N GLU A 103 -7.64 10.83 2.90
CA GLU A 103 -6.49 10.35 2.13
C GLU A 103 -6.71 8.94 1.57
N ASN A 104 -7.36 8.06 2.32
CA ASN A 104 -7.68 6.71 1.85
C ASN A 104 -8.54 6.71 0.57
N ASN A 105 -9.63 7.49 0.54
CA ASN A 105 -10.47 7.57 -0.65
C ASN A 105 -9.68 8.09 -1.87
N PHE A 106 -8.79 9.06 -1.66
CA PHE A 106 -7.92 9.55 -2.72
C PHE A 106 -6.97 8.47 -3.24
N CYS A 107 -6.32 7.73 -2.34
CA CYS A 107 -5.47 6.60 -2.70
C CYS A 107 -6.24 5.51 -3.45
N GLU A 108 -7.47 5.20 -3.03
CA GLU A 108 -8.33 4.22 -3.69
C GLU A 108 -8.76 4.69 -5.09
N LEU A 109 -9.12 5.96 -5.26
CA LEU A 109 -9.41 6.54 -6.57
C LEU A 109 -8.21 6.42 -7.50
N VAL A 110 -7.02 6.82 -7.04
CA VAL A 110 -5.78 6.75 -7.82
C VAL A 110 -5.48 5.32 -8.25
N ARG A 111 -5.60 4.36 -7.32
CA ARG A 111 -5.43 2.92 -7.62
C ARG A 111 -6.54 2.38 -8.53
N GLY A 112 -7.77 2.85 -8.42
CA GLY A 112 -8.86 2.46 -9.30
C GLY A 112 -8.63 2.85 -10.76
N ILE A 113 -7.95 3.98 -10.99
CA ILE A 113 -7.67 4.49 -12.34
C ILE A 113 -6.38 3.91 -12.92
N ALA A 114 -5.30 3.92 -12.15
CA ALA A 114 -3.96 3.57 -12.65
C ALA A 114 -3.49 2.17 -12.23
N GLY A 115 -4.23 1.46 -11.39
CA GLY A 115 -3.98 0.07 -11.00
C GLY A 115 -2.57 -0.15 -10.45
N ASP A 116 -1.96 -1.27 -10.86
CA ASP A 116 -0.62 -1.69 -10.42
C ASP A 116 0.52 -0.80 -10.93
N LEU A 117 0.23 0.13 -11.85
CA LEU A 117 1.22 1.11 -12.30
C LEU A 117 1.56 2.12 -11.20
N VAL A 118 0.65 2.34 -10.25
CA VAL A 118 0.91 3.20 -9.09
C VAL A 118 1.79 2.45 -8.11
N GLU A 119 3.02 2.92 -7.95
CA GLU A 119 3.94 2.43 -6.94
C GLU A 119 3.67 3.05 -5.58
N GLU A 120 3.42 4.36 -5.56
CA GLU A 120 3.33 5.12 -4.33
C GLU A 120 2.50 6.38 -4.54
N VAL A 121 1.72 6.74 -3.53
CA VAL A 121 1.01 8.02 -3.43
C VAL A 121 1.42 8.63 -2.10
N CYS A 122 2.12 9.77 -2.14
CA CYS A 122 2.71 10.38 -0.96
C CYS A 122 2.32 11.86 -0.85
N LEU A 123 1.84 12.26 0.32
CA LEU A 123 1.70 13.68 0.66
C LEU A 123 3.09 14.28 0.84
N ILE A 124 3.48 15.19 -0.06
CA ILE A 124 4.81 15.81 -0.06
C ILE A 124 4.80 17.24 0.51
N ASP A 125 3.66 17.91 0.48
CA ASP A 125 3.50 19.24 1.05
C ASP A 125 2.06 19.47 1.52
N ASN A 126 1.92 20.27 2.58
CA ASN A 126 0.63 20.79 3.01
C ASN A 126 0.76 22.27 3.36
N PHE A 127 -0.22 23.06 2.95
CA PHE A 127 -0.21 24.49 3.13
C PHE A 127 -1.58 25.00 3.55
N THR A 128 -1.63 25.76 4.65
CA THR A 128 -2.86 26.43 5.10
C THR A 128 -2.78 27.93 4.80
N ASN A 129 -3.79 28.47 4.12
CA ASN A 129 -3.84 29.89 3.78
C ASN A 129 -4.40 30.74 4.94
N LYS A 130 -4.31 32.07 4.82
CA LYS A 130 -4.85 33.03 5.82
C LYS A 130 -6.38 32.97 5.98
N LYS A 131 -7.09 32.33 5.04
CA LYS A 131 -8.54 32.13 5.08
C LYS A 131 -8.92 30.79 5.76
N GLY A 132 -7.94 30.04 6.28
CA GLY A 132 -8.16 28.76 6.96
C GLY A 132 -8.37 27.57 6.02
N MET A 133 -8.17 27.73 4.71
CA MET A 133 -8.26 26.60 3.78
C MET A 133 -6.91 25.87 3.73
N THR A 134 -6.94 24.55 3.70
CA THR A 134 -5.77 23.70 3.60
C THR A 134 -5.64 23.14 2.18
N SER A 135 -4.43 23.17 1.64
CA SER A 135 -4.06 22.55 0.38
C SER A 135 -3.11 21.39 0.65
N HIS A 136 -3.28 20.32 -0.11
CA HIS A 136 -2.39 19.16 -0.10
C HIS A 136 -1.75 19.00 -1.46
N CYS A 137 -0.45 18.72 -1.47
CA CYS A 137 0.30 18.33 -2.65
C CYS A 137 0.70 16.86 -2.52
N TYR A 138 0.17 16.04 -3.41
CA TYR A 138 0.49 14.62 -3.50
C TYR A 138 1.42 14.36 -4.68
N ARG A 139 2.45 13.55 -4.45
CA ARG A 139 3.26 12.94 -5.49
C ARG A 139 2.77 11.53 -5.76
N ILE A 140 2.37 11.27 -7.00
CA ILE A 140 2.02 9.94 -7.48
C ILE A 140 3.21 9.41 -8.27
N THR A 141 3.81 8.32 -7.78
CA THR A 141 4.92 7.62 -8.42
C THR A 141 4.36 6.47 -9.25
N TYR A 142 4.63 6.49 -10.55
CA TYR A 142 4.27 5.45 -11.50
C TYR A 142 5.48 4.60 -11.85
N ARG A 143 5.36 3.28 -11.71
CA ARG A 143 6.36 2.30 -12.14
C ARG A 143 5.67 0.99 -12.50
N SER A 144 5.89 0.52 -13.73
CA SER A 144 5.51 -0.84 -14.14
C SER A 144 6.57 -1.84 -13.70
N MET A 145 6.12 -3.03 -13.30
CA MET A 145 6.99 -4.17 -13.01
C MET A 145 7.50 -4.88 -14.27
N GLU A 146 6.89 -4.62 -15.42
CA GLU A 146 7.05 -5.44 -16.63
C GLU A 146 7.64 -4.66 -17.81
N ARG A 147 7.52 -3.33 -17.84
CA ARG A 147 8.02 -2.50 -18.94
C ARG A 147 8.38 -1.08 -18.52
N SER A 148 9.10 -0.38 -19.39
CA SER A 148 9.29 1.07 -19.26
C SER A 148 7.98 1.81 -19.53
N LEU A 149 7.79 2.90 -18.81
CA LEU A 149 6.64 3.78 -18.99
C LEU A 149 7.00 4.99 -19.87
N THR A 150 6.11 5.37 -20.78
CA THR A 150 6.24 6.59 -21.59
C THR A 150 5.66 7.79 -20.86
N ASN A 151 6.11 9.00 -21.19
CA ASN A 151 5.53 10.20 -20.58
C ASN A 151 4.09 10.44 -21.05
N GLU A 152 3.76 10.05 -22.29
CA GLU A 152 2.45 10.22 -22.90
C GLU A 152 1.39 9.40 -22.16
N GLU A 153 1.63 8.11 -21.92
CA GLU A 153 0.67 7.26 -21.22
C GLU A 153 0.45 7.71 -19.76
N ILE A 154 1.51 8.19 -19.09
CA ILE A 154 1.42 8.68 -17.72
C ILE A 154 0.70 10.02 -17.65
N ASN A 155 0.86 10.89 -18.66
CA ASN A 155 0.10 12.12 -18.73
C ASN A 155 -1.40 11.84 -18.94
N GLU A 156 -1.76 10.88 -19.80
CA GLU A 156 -3.15 10.48 -20.00
C GLU A 156 -3.79 9.91 -18.73
N LEU A 157 -3.06 9.04 -18.00
CA LEU A 157 -3.51 8.52 -16.71
C LEU A 157 -3.65 9.64 -15.67
N GLN A 158 -2.65 10.52 -15.58
CA GLN A 158 -2.68 11.66 -14.65
C GLN A 158 -3.88 12.57 -14.93
N TRP A 159 -4.22 12.81 -16.20
CA TRP A 159 -5.39 13.62 -16.56
C TRP A 159 -6.69 12.97 -16.08
N LYS A 160 -6.84 11.66 -16.25
CA LYS A 160 -8.02 10.92 -15.73
C LYS A 160 -8.11 11.02 -14.21
N VAL A 161 -6.98 10.88 -13.51
CA VAL A 161 -6.91 11.05 -12.05
C VAL A 161 -7.36 12.46 -11.66
N VAL A 162 -6.83 13.47 -12.32
CA VAL A 162 -7.17 14.88 -12.06
C VAL A 162 -8.66 15.14 -12.24
N GLU A 163 -9.24 14.68 -13.35
CA GLU A 163 -10.66 14.85 -13.68
C GLU A 163 -11.57 14.18 -12.63
N GLN A 164 -11.26 12.93 -12.26
CA GLN A 164 -12.04 12.19 -11.27
C GLN A 164 -11.89 12.77 -9.87
N VAL A 165 -10.71 13.25 -9.49
CA VAL A 165 -10.49 13.90 -8.20
C VAL A 165 -11.32 15.18 -8.07
N GLN A 166 -11.38 15.99 -9.13
CA GLN A 166 -12.23 17.18 -9.15
C GLN A 166 -13.72 16.83 -9.03
N SER A 167 -14.17 15.79 -9.74
CA SER A 167 -15.56 15.33 -9.74
C SER A 167 -15.98 14.74 -8.40
N GLU A 168 -15.22 13.80 -7.85
CA GLU A 168 -15.60 13.04 -6.65
C GLU A 168 -15.37 13.79 -5.34
N PHE A 169 -14.28 14.55 -5.24
CA PHE A 169 -13.94 15.26 -4.00
C PHE A 169 -14.41 16.71 -3.98
N ASN A 170 -14.97 17.23 -5.08
CA ASN A 170 -15.36 18.63 -5.24
C ASN A 170 -14.22 19.59 -4.87
N VAL A 171 -12.99 19.22 -5.23
CA VAL A 171 -11.77 19.97 -4.90
C VAL A 171 -11.38 20.91 -6.03
N VAL A 172 -10.78 22.04 -5.66
CA VAL A 172 -10.23 23.00 -6.62
C VAL A 172 -8.75 22.72 -6.77
N LEU A 173 -8.32 22.37 -7.98
CA LEU A 173 -6.89 22.22 -8.32
C LEU A 173 -6.17 23.56 -8.15
N ARG A 174 -4.91 23.49 -7.73
CA ARG A 174 -4.04 24.64 -7.51
C ARG A 174 -2.86 24.64 -8.49
#